data_AF-Q0BFD1-F1
#
_entry.id   AF-Q0BFD1-F1
#
_cell.length_a   1.000
_cell.length_b   1.000
_cell.length_c   1.000
_cell.angle_alpha   90.00
_cell.angle_beta   90.00
_cell.angle_gamma   90.00
#
_symmetry.space_group_name_H-M   'P 1'
#
loop_
_entity.id
_entity.type
_entity.pdbx_description
1 polymer ?
#
loop_
_entity_poly.entity_id
_entity_poly.type
_entity_poly.pdbx_seq_one_letter_code
_entity_poly.pdbx_strand_id
1 'polypeptide(L)'
;MYRHLLVTVDGVPGGIDAIGHALELARAVGARVTFVLSGTVPDSRLSGARMPRHDAKVEAAARAQGLSHVIAGGGHPGAGNPGAGQPAAGDTSPATLAGQLGCDLIGVAALPHDANAAAAAQRLELLATSSVPVLVCPARHGPAEARVMARCLAAHRALGERLEALMMASGGPDAAEHPTADTGGTLAALASLAALQHSRFGTDAEARLCSALRIRAQSTAAELDELDRQRRRDAHALDALARLAADGLPSSAFDAALAVYARGAFEQMGRMEGVIFPAARRYLADADWTELDAPPASGAAATPPGADEPDDA
;
A
#
# COMPACT_ATOMS: atom_id res chain seq x y z
N MET A 1 21.48 12.83 -18.54
CA MET A 1 20.10 12.83 -18.03
C MET A 1 19.84 11.45 -17.48
N TYR A 2 19.24 11.33 -16.29
CA TYR A 2 18.99 10.03 -15.64
C TYR A 2 18.04 9.19 -16.49
N ARG A 3 18.33 7.90 -16.64
CA ARG A 3 17.59 6.95 -17.49
C ARG A 3 17.07 5.76 -16.71
N HIS A 4 17.64 5.46 -15.54
CA HIS A 4 17.28 4.29 -14.74
C HIS A 4 17.43 4.55 -13.25
N LEU A 5 16.28 4.67 -12.57
CA LEU A 5 16.22 4.92 -11.14
C LEU A 5 16.11 3.61 -10.36
N LEU A 6 16.94 3.44 -9.34
CA LEU A 6 16.72 2.46 -8.28
C LEU A 6 15.91 3.14 -7.16
N VAL A 7 14.78 2.57 -6.73
CA VAL A 7 13.96 3.13 -5.65
C VAL A 7 13.90 2.12 -4.51
N THR A 8 14.43 2.50 -3.35
CA THR A 8 14.31 1.67 -2.14
C THR A 8 12.92 1.86 -1.55
N VAL A 9 12.21 0.76 -1.34
CA VAL A 9 10.91 0.74 -0.71
C VAL A 9 11.09 0.19 0.69
N ASP A 10 11.01 1.09 1.68
CA ASP A 10 10.93 0.74 3.08
C ASP A 10 9.46 0.81 3.53
N GLY A 11 9.06 -0.09 4.44
CA GLY A 11 7.68 -0.14 4.96
C GLY A 11 7.34 1.02 5.93
N VAL A 12 8.23 1.99 6.07
CA VAL A 12 8.06 3.16 6.93
C VAL A 12 7.35 4.30 6.17
N PRO A 13 6.66 5.22 6.86
CA PRO A 13 5.85 6.27 6.23
C PRO A 13 6.60 7.13 5.18
N GLY A 14 7.93 7.27 5.29
CA GLY A 14 8.75 7.99 4.30
C GLY A 14 8.90 7.27 2.95
N GLY A 15 8.74 5.95 2.90
CA GLY A 15 8.94 5.15 1.68
C GLY A 15 7.97 5.49 0.56
N ILE A 16 6.76 5.89 0.91
CA ILE A 16 5.73 6.29 -0.06
C ILE A 16 6.04 7.66 -0.66
N ASP A 17 6.65 8.56 0.11
CA ASP A 17 7.13 9.83 -0.42
C ASP A 17 8.25 9.58 -1.42
N ALA A 18 9.17 8.65 -1.13
CA ALA A 18 10.22 8.26 -2.07
C ALA A 18 9.64 7.65 -3.35
N ILE A 19 8.67 6.74 -3.23
CA ILE A 19 7.99 6.13 -4.39
C ILE A 19 7.30 7.23 -5.22
N GLY A 20 6.49 8.08 -4.61
CA GLY A 20 5.76 9.15 -5.30
C GLY A 20 6.71 10.10 -6.04
N HIS A 21 7.72 10.65 -5.34
CA HIS A 21 8.68 11.58 -5.95
C HIS A 21 9.54 10.91 -7.03
N ALA A 22 9.96 9.65 -6.82
CA ALA A 22 10.75 8.93 -7.80
C ALA A 22 9.94 8.59 -9.06
N LEU A 23 8.66 8.24 -8.92
CA LEU A 23 7.78 7.99 -10.06
C LEU A 23 7.46 9.28 -10.82
N GLU A 24 7.21 10.38 -10.12
CA GLU A 24 7.02 11.69 -10.76
C GLU A 24 8.27 12.12 -11.54
N LEU A 25 9.46 11.97 -10.94
CA LEU A 25 10.73 12.26 -11.61
C LEU A 25 10.95 11.35 -12.82
N ALA A 26 10.78 10.04 -12.66
CA ALA A 26 10.95 9.07 -13.73
C ALA A 26 10.05 9.38 -14.92
N ARG A 27 8.79 9.75 -14.66
CA ARG A 27 7.83 10.17 -15.69
C ARG A 27 8.26 11.45 -16.39
N ALA A 28 8.73 12.44 -15.64
CA ALA A 28 9.18 13.73 -16.20
C ALA A 28 10.40 13.59 -17.10
N VAL A 29 11.31 12.65 -16.81
CA VAL A 29 12.55 12.46 -17.57
C VAL A 29 12.53 11.26 -18.53
N GLY A 30 11.43 10.51 -18.57
CA GLY A 30 11.31 9.29 -19.40
C GLY A 30 12.24 8.15 -18.94
N ALA A 31 12.53 8.07 -17.64
CA ALA A 31 13.37 7.02 -17.08
C ALA A 31 12.55 5.78 -16.68
N ARG A 32 13.23 4.63 -16.68
CA ARG A 32 12.69 3.38 -16.11
C ARG A 32 12.98 3.31 -14.62
N VAL A 33 12.16 2.56 -13.89
CA VAL A 33 12.29 2.41 -12.43
C VAL A 33 12.57 0.96 -12.06
N THR A 34 13.49 0.73 -11.13
CA THR A 34 13.64 -0.56 -10.45
C THR A 34 13.38 -0.39 -8.97
N PHE A 35 12.36 -1.06 -8.47
CA PHE A 35 12.05 -1.09 -7.05
C PHE A 35 12.89 -2.15 -6.35
N VAL A 36 13.39 -1.80 -5.17
CA VAL A 36 14.06 -2.72 -4.26
C VAL A 36 13.25 -2.74 -2.98
N LEU A 37 12.64 -3.88 -2.71
CA LEU A 37 11.91 -4.07 -1.47
C LEU A 37 12.89 -4.49 -0.38
N SER A 38 13.09 -3.65 0.63
CA SER A 38 13.86 -4.04 1.81
C SER A 38 13.03 -5.06 2.60
N GLY A 39 13.55 -6.27 2.72
CA GLY A 39 12.90 -7.34 3.46
C GLY A 39 12.86 -7.01 4.95
N THR A 40 11.66 -6.97 5.52
CA THR A 40 11.50 -7.45 6.89
C THR A 40 12.00 -8.89 6.91
N VAL A 41 12.86 -9.22 7.87
CA VAL A 41 13.43 -10.55 8.07
C VAL A 41 12.34 -11.61 7.81
N PRO A 42 12.58 -12.60 6.93
CA PRO A 42 11.70 -13.74 6.87
C PRO A 42 11.94 -14.53 8.16
N ASP A 43 11.14 -14.28 9.19
CA ASP A 43 10.90 -15.31 10.20
C ASP A 43 10.09 -16.42 9.52
N SER A 44 10.78 -17.25 8.75
CA SER A 44 10.34 -18.60 8.41
C SER A 44 11.52 -19.39 7.86
N ARG A 45 12.09 -20.22 8.73
CA ARG A 45 12.44 -21.58 8.33
C ARG A 45 11.17 -22.18 7.73
N LEU A 46 11.00 -22.07 6.41
CA LEU A 46 10.25 -22.96 5.51
C LEU A 46 10.01 -22.26 4.17
N SER A 47 10.65 -22.80 3.13
CA SER A 47 10.28 -22.81 1.72
C SER A 47 9.74 -21.52 1.06
N GLY A 48 10.64 -20.78 0.39
CA GLY A 48 10.52 -20.42 -1.02
C GLY A 48 9.46 -19.41 -1.50
N ALA A 49 8.42 -19.09 -0.73
CA ALA A 49 7.40 -18.13 -1.13
C ALA A 49 7.58 -16.80 -0.38
N ARG A 50 8.52 -15.95 -0.85
CA ARG A 50 8.43 -14.51 -0.55
C ARG A 50 7.11 -14.02 -1.12
N MET A 51 6.31 -13.38 -0.29
CA MET A 51 4.95 -13.05 -0.64
C MET A 51 4.87 -11.99 -1.76
N PRO A 52 4.09 -12.21 -2.84
CA PRO A 52 3.94 -11.29 -3.99
C PRO A 52 3.26 -9.92 -3.69
N ARG A 53 3.36 -9.41 -2.46
CA ARG A 53 2.44 -8.42 -1.86
C ARG A 53 2.84 -6.96 -2.03
N HIS A 54 4.09 -6.64 -1.68
CA HIS A 54 4.64 -5.30 -1.92
C HIS A 54 4.87 -5.07 -3.41
N ASP A 55 5.16 -6.15 -4.15
CA ASP A 55 5.27 -6.17 -5.60
C ASP A 55 4.01 -5.61 -6.25
N ALA A 56 2.83 -6.14 -5.91
CA ALA A 56 1.56 -5.70 -6.46
C ALA A 56 1.28 -4.20 -6.21
N LYS A 57 1.67 -3.67 -5.04
CA LYS A 57 1.53 -2.23 -4.74
C LYS A 57 2.42 -1.37 -5.64
N VAL A 58 3.72 -1.68 -5.70
CA VAL A 58 4.69 -0.87 -6.47
C VAL A 58 4.49 -1.02 -7.98
N GLU A 59 4.09 -2.22 -8.42
CA GLU A 59 3.72 -2.51 -9.80
C GLU A 59 2.49 -1.69 -10.22
N ALA A 60 1.43 -1.69 -9.39
CA ALA A 60 0.23 -0.90 -9.66
C ALA A 60 0.54 0.61 -9.69
N ALA A 61 1.36 1.10 -8.75
CA ALA A 61 1.81 2.49 -8.73
C ALA A 61 2.54 2.88 -10.02
N ALA A 62 3.50 2.07 -10.46
CA ALA A 62 4.26 2.32 -11.69
C ALA A 62 3.40 2.20 -12.96
N ARG A 63 2.53 1.19 -13.03
CA ARG A 63 1.58 1.01 -14.15
C ARG A 63 0.64 2.19 -14.28
N ALA A 64 0.11 2.69 -13.17
CA ALA A 64 -0.78 3.84 -13.16
C ALA A 64 -0.09 5.13 -13.62
N GLN A 65 1.23 5.25 -13.41
CA GLN A 65 2.04 6.37 -13.91
C GLN A 65 2.56 6.15 -15.35
N GLY A 66 2.25 5.01 -15.98
CA GLY A 66 2.69 4.68 -17.35
C GLY A 66 4.18 4.36 -17.47
N LEU A 67 4.81 3.88 -16.39
CA LEU A 67 6.26 3.69 -16.32
C LEU A 67 6.70 2.26 -16.60
N SER A 68 7.80 2.13 -17.34
CA SER A 68 8.56 0.87 -17.41
C SER A 68 9.19 0.60 -16.05
N HIS A 69 8.86 -0.56 -15.46
CA HIS A 69 9.32 -0.91 -14.12
C HIS A 69 9.83 -2.35 -14.03
N VAL A 70 10.71 -2.59 -13.07
CA VAL A 70 11.21 -3.91 -12.67
C VAL A 70 11.22 -3.96 -11.14
N ILE A 71 11.00 -5.12 -10.55
CA ILE A 71 11.15 -5.32 -9.11
C ILE A 71 12.34 -6.25 -8.88
N ALA A 72 13.40 -5.74 -8.23
CA ALA A 72 14.60 -6.50 -7.95
C ALA A 72 14.37 -7.41 -6.73
N GLY A 73 14.67 -8.70 -6.87
CA GLY A 73 14.45 -9.73 -5.85
C GLY A 73 13.13 -10.52 -6.00
N GLY A 74 12.30 -10.20 -7.00
CA GLY A 74 11.09 -10.94 -7.36
C GLY A 74 11.40 -12.13 -8.28
N GLY A 75 11.80 -13.26 -7.70
CA GLY A 75 11.81 -14.52 -8.44
C GLY A 75 10.39 -15.09 -8.54
N HIS A 76 9.78 -15.05 -9.73
CA HIS A 76 8.69 -15.98 -10.04
C HIS A 76 9.28 -17.36 -10.33
N PRO A 77 8.74 -18.46 -9.78
CA PRO A 77 9.13 -19.80 -10.19
C PRO A 77 8.46 -20.11 -11.53
N GLY A 78 9.18 -19.93 -12.63
CA GLY A 78 8.74 -20.39 -13.95
C GLY A 78 9.18 -19.49 -15.09
N ALA A 79 9.89 -20.11 -16.04
CA ALA A 79 10.37 -19.55 -17.31
C ALA A 79 11.65 -18.68 -17.24
N GLY A 80 12.80 -19.36 -17.16
CA GLY A 80 14.09 -18.78 -17.56
C GLY A 80 15.31 -19.51 -16.99
N ASN A 81 16.08 -20.16 -17.87
CA ASN A 81 17.39 -20.83 -17.70
C ASN A 81 17.99 -21.04 -16.28
N PRO A 82 18.37 -22.29 -15.92
CA PRO A 82 19.21 -22.55 -14.76
C PRO A 82 20.65 -22.09 -15.07
N GLY A 83 21.05 -20.91 -14.60
CA GLY A 83 22.43 -20.46 -14.78
C GLY A 83 22.80 -19.03 -14.39
N ALA A 84 21.84 -18.14 -14.15
CA ALA A 84 22.14 -16.78 -13.69
C ALA A 84 21.31 -16.46 -12.45
N GLY A 85 21.88 -16.75 -11.27
CA GLY A 85 21.25 -16.36 -10.01
C GLY A 85 21.16 -14.84 -9.91
N GLN A 86 19.94 -14.28 -9.95
CA GLN A 86 19.73 -12.92 -9.48
C GLN A 86 20.20 -12.84 -8.02
N PRO A 87 21.05 -11.86 -7.65
CA PRO A 87 21.47 -11.71 -6.27
C PRO A 87 20.27 -11.42 -5.38
N ALA A 88 20.17 -12.15 -4.28
CA ALA A 88 19.13 -11.94 -3.27
C ALA A 88 19.28 -10.52 -2.69
N ALA A 89 18.26 -9.68 -2.91
CA ALA A 89 18.23 -8.27 -2.50
C ALA A 89 18.21 -8.04 -0.96
N GLY A 90 18.36 -9.10 -0.15
CA GLY A 90 18.26 -9.02 1.31
C GLY A 90 19.43 -8.31 1.99
N ASP A 91 20.66 -8.52 1.49
CA ASP A 91 21.90 -8.09 2.20
C ASP A 91 22.80 -7.18 1.34
N THR A 92 22.40 -6.86 0.11
CA THR A 92 23.21 -6.05 -0.81
C THR A 92 22.90 -4.57 -0.62
N SER A 93 23.92 -3.74 -0.39
CA SER A 93 23.71 -2.29 -0.24
C SER A 93 23.05 -1.69 -1.49
N PRO A 94 22.16 -0.69 -1.36
CA PRO A 94 21.49 -0.06 -2.51
C PRO A 94 22.48 0.46 -3.57
N ALA A 95 23.65 0.95 -3.15
CA ALA A 95 24.72 1.38 -4.05
C ALA A 95 25.27 0.23 -4.92
N THR A 96 25.57 -0.91 -4.29
CA THR A 96 26.07 -2.09 -5.00
C THR A 96 25.02 -2.61 -5.99
N LEU A 97 23.77 -2.68 -5.56
CA LEU A 97 22.67 -3.14 -6.40
C LEU A 97 22.40 -2.18 -7.57
N ALA A 98 22.47 -0.86 -7.35
CA ALA A 98 22.35 0.13 -8.41
C ALA A 98 23.43 -0.06 -9.48
N GLY A 99 24.68 -0.28 -9.06
CA GLY A 99 25.78 -0.55 -9.98
C GLY A 99 25.58 -1.83 -10.80
N GLN A 100 25.13 -2.91 -10.16
CA GLN A 100 24.85 -4.19 -10.83
C GLN A 100 23.71 -4.11 -11.86
N LEU A 101 22.68 -3.33 -11.54
CA LEU A 101 21.50 -3.17 -12.40
C LEU A 101 21.65 -2.04 -13.44
N GLY A 102 22.79 -1.34 -13.44
CA GLY A 102 23.04 -0.20 -14.33
C GLY A 102 22.11 0.99 -14.05
N CYS A 103 21.68 1.16 -12.81
CA CYS A 103 20.93 2.34 -12.37
C CYS A 103 21.86 3.55 -12.28
N ASP A 104 21.39 4.71 -12.71
CA ASP A 104 22.15 5.96 -12.72
C ASP A 104 21.65 6.99 -11.68
N LEU A 105 20.63 6.62 -10.90
CA LEU A 105 20.14 7.38 -9.75
C LEU A 105 19.56 6.42 -8.70
N ILE A 106 19.79 6.71 -7.41
CA ILE A 106 19.15 6.02 -6.29
C ILE A 106 18.18 6.98 -5.61
N GLY A 107 16.89 6.67 -5.61
CA GLY A 107 15.87 7.39 -4.85
C GLY A 107 15.65 6.77 -3.48
N VAL A 108 15.81 7.57 -2.43
CA VAL A 108 15.57 7.17 -1.04
C VAL A 108 14.67 8.17 -0.32
N ALA A 109 13.89 7.70 0.66
CA ALA A 109 13.06 8.55 1.52
C ALA A 109 13.92 9.42 2.44
N ALA A 110 13.51 10.64 2.76
CA ALA A 110 14.07 11.36 3.91
C ALA A 110 13.87 10.53 5.18
N LEU A 111 14.90 10.48 6.04
CA LEU A 111 14.76 9.87 7.35
C LEU A 111 13.81 10.73 8.20
N PRO A 112 12.87 10.10 8.94
CA PRO A 112 12.05 10.84 9.89
C PRO A 112 12.92 11.36 11.04
N HIS A 113 12.42 12.36 11.76
CA HIS A 113 13.19 13.04 12.82
C HIS A 113 13.53 12.11 14.00
N ASP A 114 12.76 11.05 14.19
CA ASP A 114 12.89 10.02 15.22
C ASP A 114 13.54 8.72 14.69
N ALA A 115 14.15 8.76 13.50
CA ALA A 115 14.85 7.60 12.94
C ALA A 115 15.93 7.07 13.90
N ASN A 116 16.01 5.74 14.02
CA ASN A 116 17.02 5.12 14.86
C ASN A 116 18.46 5.35 14.32
N ALA A 117 19.45 5.25 15.22
CA ALA A 117 20.85 5.51 14.89
C ALA A 117 21.40 4.57 13.80
N ALA A 118 20.91 3.33 13.71
CA ALA A 118 21.31 2.37 12.68
C ALA A 118 20.85 2.81 11.27
N ALA A 119 19.61 3.25 11.11
CA ALA A 119 19.08 3.76 9.85
C ALA A 119 19.79 5.06 9.44
N ALA A 120 20.11 5.92 10.40
CA ALA A 120 20.93 7.11 10.17
C ALA A 120 22.35 6.76 9.71
N ALA A 121 23.00 5.80 10.36
CA ALA A 121 24.34 5.32 9.98
C ALA A 121 24.34 4.68 8.58
N GLN A 122 23.38 3.82 8.27
CA GLN A 122 23.21 3.22 6.95
C GLN A 122 23.00 4.28 5.86
N ARG A 123 22.22 5.33 6.15
CA ARG A 123 22.03 6.44 5.21
C ARG A 123 23.33 7.22 4.99
N LEU A 124 24.05 7.53 6.05
CA LEU A 124 25.33 8.24 5.95
C LEU A 124 26.35 7.41 5.15
N GLU A 125 26.42 6.11 5.40
CA GLU A 125 27.28 5.19 4.66
C GLU A 125 26.91 5.15 3.18
N LEU A 126 25.62 5.02 2.85
CA LEU A 126 25.15 5.08 1.46
C LEU A 126 25.58 6.39 0.77
N LEU A 127 25.39 7.52 1.43
CA LEU A 127 25.76 8.83 0.88
C LEU A 127 27.27 9.01 0.72
N ALA A 128 28.06 8.43 1.64
CA ALA A 128 29.52 8.53 1.62
C ALA A 128 30.19 7.59 0.60
N THR A 129 29.60 6.42 0.34
CA THR A 129 30.24 5.34 -0.42
C THR A 129 29.64 5.10 -1.80
N SER A 130 28.44 5.60 -2.08
CA SER A 130 27.78 5.35 -3.36
C SER A 130 28.49 6.05 -4.52
N SER A 131 28.84 5.27 -5.55
CA SER A 131 29.29 5.77 -6.84
C SER A 131 28.14 6.26 -7.73
N VAL A 132 26.90 5.91 -7.39
CA VAL A 132 25.68 6.35 -8.07
C VAL A 132 25.08 7.54 -7.29
N PRO A 133 24.66 8.63 -7.97
CA PRO A 133 23.99 9.75 -7.31
C PRO A 133 22.79 9.30 -6.47
N VAL A 134 22.64 9.88 -5.28
CA VAL A 134 21.54 9.57 -4.36
C VAL A 134 20.62 10.79 -4.24
N LEU A 135 19.35 10.63 -4.61
CA LEU A 135 18.28 11.59 -4.41
C LEU A 135 17.53 11.27 -3.13
N VAL A 136 17.63 12.17 -2.15
CA VAL A 136 16.83 12.09 -0.92
C VAL A 136 15.53 12.86 -1.13
N CYS A 137 14.40 12.14 -1.14
CA CYS A 137 13.08 12.72 -1.35
C CYS A 137 12.59 13.37 -0.05
N PRO A 138 12.41 14.69 0.00
CA PRO A 138 12.05 15.39 1.23
C PRO A 138 10.60 15.09 1.64
N ALA A 139 10.38 14.93 2.94
CA ALA A 139 9.05 14.98 3.54
C ALA A 139 8.83 16.39 4.11
N ARG A 140 8.43 17.35 3.26
CA ARG A 140 8.08 18.72 3.70
C ARG A 140 6.57 18.89 3.67
N HIS A 141 5.92 18.32 4.68
CA HIS A 141 4.46 18.29 4.79
C HIS A 141 4.01 19.14 5.96
N GLY A 142 2.88 19.82 5.81
CA GLY A 142 2.22 20.48 6.94
C GLY A 142 1.81 19.44 8.02
N PRO A 143 1.68 19.82 9.30
CA PRO A 143 1.36 18.86 10.36
C PRO A 143 0.00 18.17 10.16
N ALA A 144 -0.98 18.88 9.59
CA ALA A 144 -2.30 18.34 9.26
C ALA A 144 -2.22 17.29 8.13
N GLU A 145 -1.49 17.61 7.06
CA GLU A 145 -1.23 16.67 5.97
C GLU A 145 -0.56 15.39 6.49
N ALA A 146 0.51 15.52 7.27
CA ALA A 146 1.23 14.37 7.82
C ALA A 146 0.32 13.44 8.63
N ARG A 147 -0.58 13.99 9.45
CA ARG A 147 -1.55 13.20 10.24
C ARG A 147 -2.61 12.53 9.37
N VAL A 148 -3.17 13.23 8.39
CA VAL A 148 -4.15 12.66 7.45
C VAL A 148 -3.51 11.49 6.70
N MET A 149 -2.33 11.69 6.14
CA MET A 149 -1.59 10.66 5.42
C MET A 149 -1.26 9.47 6.32
N ALA A 150 -0.78 9.71 7.55
CA ALA A 150 -0.50 8.64 8.50
C ALA A 150 -1.74 7.79 8.83
N ARG A 151 -2.93 8.40 8.97
CA ARG A 151 -4.19 7.66 9.19
C ARG A 151 -4.56 6.77 8.00
N CYS A 152 -4.47 7.28 6.77
CA CYS A 152 -4.73 6.48 5.58
C CYS A 152 -3.76 5.29 5.48
N LEU A 153 -2.47 5.52 5.74
CA LEU A 153 -1.45 4.47 5.71
C LEU A 153 -1.61 3.45 6.84
N ALA A 154 -2.07 3.86 8.01
CA ALA A 154 -2.42 2.95 9.09
C ALA A 154 -3.58 2.04 8.68
N ALA A 155 -4.60 2.58 7.99
CA ALA A 155 -5.70 1.78 7.46
C ALA A 155 -5.23 0.76 6.40
N HIS A 156 -4.33 1.17 5.50
CA HIS A 156 -3.72 0.26 4.53
C HIS A 156 -2.92 -0.86 5.21
N ARG A 157 -2.16 -0.53 6.27
CA ARG A 157 -1.41 -1.52 7.06
C ARG A 157 -2.34 -2.51 7.76
N ALA A 158 -3.40 -2.04 8.40
CA ALA A 158 -4.38 -2.90 9.07
C ALA A 158 -5.08 -3.84 8.08
N LEU A 159 -5.43 -3.35 6.88
CA LEU A 159 -5.98 -4.19 5.82
C LEU A 159 -4.98 -5.24 5.35
N GLY A 160 -3.72 -4.82 5.13
CA GLY A 160 -2.61 -5.69 4.80
C GLY A 160 -2.50 -6.83 5.81
N GLU A 161 -2.24 -6.51 7.08
CA GLU A 161 -2.09 -7.46 8.20
C GLU A 161 -3.25 -8.46 8.28
N ARG A 162 -4.49 -7.99 8.09
CA ARG A 162 -5.67 -8.87 8.11
C ARG A 162 -5.69 -9.84 6.93
N LEU A 163 -5.37 -9.37 5.73
CA LEU A 163 -5.23 -10.22 4.54
C LEU A 163 -4.10 -11.24 4.73
N GLU A 164 -3.00 -10.84 5.36
CA GLU A 164 -1.88 -11.74 5.65
C GLU A 164 -2.30 -12.85 6.60
N ALA A 165 -2.94 -12.50 7.71
CA ALA A 165 -3.45 -13.47 8.68
C ALA A 165 -4.41 -14.46 8.03
N LEU A 166 -5.30 -13.98 7.15
CA LEU A 166 -6.27 -14.83 6.46
C LEU A 166 -5.61 -15.79 5.46
N MET A 167 -4.65 -15.32 4.66
CA MET A 167 -3.88 -16.17 3.74
C MET A 167 -3.02 -17.20 4.46
N MET A 168 -2.44 -16.86 5.61
CA MET A 168 -1.65 -17.81 6.41
C MET A 168 -2.53 -18.88 7.05
N ALA A 169 -3.74 -18.51 7.50
CA ALA A 169 -4.71 -19.46 8.02
C ALA A 169 -5.24 -20.43 6.95
N SER A 170 -5.27 -20.01 5.67
CA SER A 170 -5.79 -20.85 4.58
C SER A 170 -4.72 -21.74 3.91
N GLY A 171 -3.45 -21.33 3.91
CA GLY A 171 -2.35 -22.04 3.24
C GLY A 171 -1.42 -22.90 4.11
N GLY A 172 -1.71 -23.08 5.41
CA GLY A 172 -0.82 -23.78 6.34
C GLY A 172 -0.80 -25.31 6.17
N PRO A 173 0.36 -26.00 6.30
CA PRO A 173 0.43 -27.47 6.32
C PRO A 173 -0.36 -28.11 7.47
N ASP A 174 -0.60 -27.34 8.54
CA ASP A 174 -1.42 -27.74 9.70
C ASP A 174 -2.93 -27.84 9.37
N ALA A 175 -3.39 -27.21 8.27
CA ALA A 175 -4.77 -27.37 7.79
C ALA A 175 -5.04 -28.80 7.27
N ALA A 176 -3.99 -29.56 6.94
CA ALA A 176 -4.08 -30.95 6.55
C ALA A 176 -4.01 -31.94 7.73
N GLU A 177 -3.42 -31.54 8.87
CA GLU A 177 -3.26 -32.39 10.06
C GLU A 177 -4.32 -32.14 11.14
N HIS A 178 -4.91 -30.93 11.20
CA HIS A 178 -6.05 -30.60 12.07
C HIS A 178 -7.17 -29.92 11.28
N PRO A 179 -8.18 -30.66 10.79
CA PRO A 179 -9.21 -30.18 9.87
C PRO A 179 -10.32 -29.39 10.57
N THR A 180 -9.97 -28.45 11.42
CA THR A 180 -10.92 -27.44 11.91
C THR A 180 -10.46 -26.08 11.43
N ALA A 181 -10.48 -25.87 10.12
CA ALA A 181 -10.59 -24.53 9.59
C ALA A 181 -11.88 -23.95 10.20
N ASP A 182 -11.73 -23.11 11.22
CA ASP A 182 -12.84 -22.49 11.91
C ASP A 182 -13.57 -21.60 10.89
N THR A 183 -14.65 -22.14 10.33
CA THR A 183 -15.48 -21.45 9.35
C THR A 183 -16.07 -20.19 9.99
N GLY A 184 -16.37 -20.23 11.29
CA GLY A 184 -16.81 -19.07 12.06
C GLY A 184 -15.72 -17.99 12.13
N GLY A 185 -14.48 -18.38 12.47
CA GLY A 185 -13.31 -17.51 12.48
C GLY A 185 -13.00 -16.91 11.11
N THR A 186 -13.14 -17.68 10.03
CA THR A 186 -12.94 -17.22 8.65
C THR A 186 -14.00 -16.21 8.24
N LEU A 187 -15.28 -16.49 8.51
CA LEU A 187 -16.38 -15.56 8.25
C LEU A 187 -16.23 -14.27 9.07
N ALA A 188 -15.80 -14.36 10.33
CA ALA A 188 -15.51 -13.20 11.15
C ALA A 188 -14.33 -12.37 10.60
N ALA A 189 -13.30 -13.03 10.08
CA ALA A 189 -12.17 -12.35 9.43
C ALA A 189 -12.60 -11.64 8.14
N LEU A 190 -13.45 -12.26 7.31
CA LEU A 190 -14.02 -11.64 6.11
C LEU A 190 -14.93 -10.46 6.45
N ALA A 191 -15.77 -10.57 7.48
CA ALA A 191 -16.60 -9.46 7.97
C ALA A 191 -15.72 -8.29 8.47
N SER A 192 -14.62 -8.59 9.16
CA SER A 192 -13.65 -7.57 9.56
C SER A 192 -12.96 -6.90 8.37
N LEU A 193 -12.64 -7.64 7.31
CA LEU A 193 -12.10 -7.08 6.06
C LEU A 193 -13.12 -6.15 5.38
N ALA A 194 -14.37 -6.58 5.29
CA ALA A 194 -15.46 -5.77 4.74
C ALA A 194 -15.66 -4.48 5.53
N ALA A 195 -15.60 -4.54 6.87
CA ALA A 195 -15.70 -3.36 7.74
C ALA A 195 -14.54 -2.38 7.52
N LEU A 196 -13.30 -2.87 7.43
CA LEU A 196 -12.13 -2.04 7.14
C LEU A 196 -12.25 -1.34 5.78
N GLN A 197 -12.65 -2.07 4.74
CA GLN A 197 -12.85 -1.50 3.40
C GLN A 197 -14.01 -0.49 3.38
N HIS A 198 -15.11 -0.78 4.06
CA HIS A 198 -16.26 0.13 4.16
C HIS A 198 -15.86 1.44 4.84
N SER A 199 -15.10 1.36 5.94
CA SER A 199 -14.58 2.53 6.66
C SER A 199 -13.71 3.40 5.74
N ARG A 200 -12.72 2.79 5.08
CA ARG A 200 -11.79 3.46 4.16
C ARG A 200 -12.49 4.26 3.06
N PHE A 201 -13.51 3.66 2.43
CA PHE A 201 -14.19 4.26 1.28
C PHE A 201 -15.47 5.02 1.60
N GLY A 202 -15.94 4.97 2.85
CA GLY A 202 -17.19 5.59 3.28
C GLY A 202 -16.97 6.82 4.14
N THR A 203 -16.34 6.63 5.29
CA THR A 203 -16.36 7.61 6.39
C THR A 203 -14.98 8.12 6.80
N ASP A 204 -13.91 7.43 6.41
CA ASP A 204 -12.56 7.77 6.83
C ASP A 204 -11.94 8.94 6.05
N ALA A 205 -10.76 9.34 6.52
CA ALA A 205 -9.94 10.37 5.92
C ALA A 205 -9.66 10.13 4.42
N GLU A 206 -9.55 8.86 3.99
CA GLU A 206 -9.31 8.47 2.60
C GLU A 206 -10.48 8.85 1.68
N ALA A 207 -11.72 8.51 2.06
CA ALA A 207 -12.92 8.89 1.30
C ALA A 207 -13.08 10.41 1.17
N ARG A 208 -12.84 11.14 2.27
CA ARG A 208 -12.90 12.60 2.29
C ARG A 208 -11.80 13.22 1.42
N LEU A 209 -10.59 12.67 1.47
CA LEU A 209 -9.45 13.09 0.65
C LEU A 209 -9.75 12.91 -0.84
N CYS A 210 -10.29 11.75 -1.25
CA CYS A 210 -10.71 11.52 -2.62
C CYS A 210 -11.79 12.53 -3.05
N SER A 211 -12.77 12.81 -2.19
CA SER A 211 -13.81 13.81 -2.47
C SER A 211 -13.23 15.22 -2.66
N ALA A 212 -12.34 15.66 -1.76
CA ALA A 212 -11.67 16.95 -1.87
C ALA A 212 -10.84 17.05 -3.16
N LEU A 213 -10.13 15.98 -3.51
CA LEU A 213 -9.30 15.94 -4.71
C LEU A 213 -10.13 16.01 -6.00
N ARG A 214 -11.31 15.37 -6.05
CA ARG A 214 -12.24 15.49 -7.19
C ARG A 214 -12.63 16.95 -7.47
N ILE A 215 -12.81 17.74 -6.41
CA ILE A 215 -13.17 19.16 -6.52
C ILE A 215 -11.98 19.98 -7.03
N ARG A 216 -10.77 19.66 -6.57
CA ARG A 216 -9.56 20.46 -6.83
C ARG A 216 -8.86 20.14 -8.14
N ALA A 217 -8.93 18.90 -8.64
CA ALA A 217 -8.10 18.45 -9.75
C ALA A 217 -8.82 17.50 -10.72
N GLN A 218 -9.35 18.06 -11.83
CA GLN A 218 -9.97 17.27 -12.90
C GLN A 218 -9.02 16.25 -13.53
N SER A 219 -7.71 16.50 -13.55
CA SER A 219 -6.69 15.58 -14.04
C SER A 219 -6.66 14.23 -13.29
N THR A 220 -7.25 14.16 -12.09
CA THR A 220 -7.30 12.94 -11.27
C THR A 220 -8.61 12.14 -11.44
N ALA A 221 -9.58 12.66 -12.19
CA ALA A 221 -10.92 12.08 -12.28
C ALA A 221 -10.88 10.62 -12.78
N ALA A 222 -10.13 10.33 -13.84
CA ALA A 222 -10.02 8.98 -14.40
C ALA A 222 -9.46 7.96 -13.39
N GLU A 223 -8.51 8.38 -12.56
CA GLU A 223 -7.89 7.52 -11.53
C GLU A 223 -8.85 7.28 -10.36
N LEU A 224 -9.60 8.30 -9.96
CA LEU A 224 -10.63 8.17 -8.92
C LEU A 224 -11.82 7.32 -9.40
N ASP A 225 -12.16 7.38 -10.69
CA ASP A 225 -13.19 6.52 -11.30
C ASP A 225 -12.73 5.06 -11.41
N GLU A 226 -11.44 4.81 -11.65
CA GLU A 226 -10.85 3.47 -11.57
C GLU A 226 -10.93 2.90 -10.16
N LEU A 227 -10.57 3.69 -9.14
CA LEU A 227 -10.66 3.27 -7.74
C LEU A 227 -12.10 2.95 -7.33
N ASP A 228 -13.08 3.70 -7.82
CA ASP A 228 -14.49 3.40 -7.60
C ASP A 228 -14.93 2.09 -8.27
N ARG A 229 -14.40 1.79 -9.46
CA ARG A 229 -14.64 0.51 -10.14
C ARG A 229 -13.97 -0.65 -9.40
N GLN A 230 -12.78 -0.46 -8.84
CA GLN A 230 -12.09 -1.45 -8.01
C GLN A 230 -12.88 -1.74 -6.73
N ARG A 231 -13.32 -0.70 -6.01
CA ARG A 231 -14.15 -0.84 -4.82
C ARG A 231 -15.41 -1.67 -5.04
N ARG A 232 -16.11 -1.47 -6.17
CA ARG A 232 -17.30 -2.28 -6.50
C ARG A 232 -16.93 -3.74 -6.73
N ARG A 233 -15.83 -4.01 -7.43
CA ARG A 233 -15.32 -5.38 -7.63
C ARG A 233 -14.94 -6.03 -6.30
N ASP A 234 -14.31 -5.29 -5.40
CA ASP A 234 -13.89 -5.78 -4.08
C ASP A 234 -15.08 -6.20 -3.22
N ALA A 235 -16.16 -5.41 -3.21
CA ALA A 235 -17.39 -5.76 -2.50
C ALA A 235 -17.96 -7.10 -3.03
N HIS A 236 -18.05 -7.27 -4.34
CA HIS A 236 -18.49 -8.52 -4.95
C HIS A 236 -17.57 -9.71 -4.64
N ALA A 237 -16.25 -9.48 -4.58
CA ALA A 237 -15.26 -10.51 -4.27
C ALA A 237 -15.36 -10.97 -2.81
N LEU A 238 -15.56 -10.04 -1.86
CA LEU A 238 -15.79 -10.37 -0.45
C LEU A 238 -17.08 -11.17 -0.24
N ASP A 239 -18.16 -10.79 -0.92
CA ASP A 239 -19.41 -11.55 -0.88
C ASP A 239 -19.23 -12.97 -1.44
N ALA A 240 -18.43 -13.13 -2.50
CA ALA A 240 -18.11 -14.43 -3.07
C ALA A 240 -17.26 -15.29 -2.13
N LEU A 241 -16.26 -14.69 -1.46
CA LEU A 241 -15.46 -15.36 -0.44
C LEU A 241 -16.30 -15.82 0.74
N ALA A 242 -17.24 -15.00 1.21
CA ALA A 242 -18.15 -15.36 2.29
C ALA A 242 -19.04 -16.56 1.92
N ARG A 243 -19.55 -16.60 0.68
CA ARG A 243 -20.31 -17.76 0.16
C ARG A 243 -19.45 -19.01 0.11
N LEU A 244 -18.25 -18.92 -0.48
CA LEU A 244 -17.32 -20.05 -0.57
C LEU A 244 -16.92 -20.60 0.81
N ALA A 245 -16.73 -19.72 1.80
CA ALA A 245 -16.46 -20.14 3.17
C ALA A 245 -17.68 -20.83 3.81
N ALA A 246 -18.89 -20.32 3.58
CA ALA A 246 -20.13 -20.90 4.09
C ALA A 246 -20.45 -22.27 3.44
N ASP A 247 -20.07 -22.47 2.18
CA ASP A 247 -20.20 -23.75 1.46
C ASP A 247 -19.26 -24.83 2.03
N GLY A 248 -18.20 -24.42 2.74
CA GLY A 248 -17.32 -25.29 3.52
C GLY A 248 -15.84 -25.07 3.28
N LEU A 249 -15.04 -25.30 4.32
CA LEU A 249 -13.59 -25.25 4.29
C LEU A 249 -12.99 -26.59 4.74
N PRO A 250 -11.78 -26.98 4.27
CA PRO A 250 -10.92 -26.25 3.32
C PRO A 250 -11.45 -26.26 1.89
N SER A 251 -11.10 -25.24 1.10
CA SER A 251 -11.57 -25.09 -0.28
C SER A 251 -10.51 -24.43 -1.17
N SER A 252 -10.02 -25.15 -2.17
CA SER A 252 -9.07 -24.60 -3.15
C SER A 252 -9.67 -23.44 -3.97
N ALA A 253 -10.99 -23.44 -4.16
CA ALA A 253 -11.71 -22.34 -4.77
C ALA A 253 -11.70 -21.09 -3.87
N PHE A 254 -11.85 -21.28 -2.55
CA PHE A 254 -11.69 -20.20 -1.58
C PHE A 254 -10.26 -19.65 -1.59
N ASP A 255 -9.24 -20.51 -1.55
CA ASP A 255 -7.84 -20.10 -1.56
C ASP A 255 -7.48 -19.30 -2.83
N ALA A 256 -7.92 -19.79 -4.00
CA ALA A 256 -7.70 -19.10 -5.26
C ALA A 256 -8.43 -17.74 -5.31
N ALA A 257 -9.68 -17.69 -4.86
CA ALA A 257 -10.44 -16.45 -4.78
C ALA A 257 -9.81 -15.45 -3.80
N LEU A 258 -9.28 -15.93 -2.67
CA LEU A 258 -8.63 -15.11 -1.65
C LEU A 258 -7.33 -14.52 -2.19
N ALA A 259 -6.52 -15.32 -2.91
CA ALA A 259 -5.31 -14.83 -3.55
C ALA A 259 -5.61 -13.75 -4.60
N VAL A 260 -6.68 -13.92 -5.40
CA VAL A 260 -7.12 -12.91 -6.38
C VAL A 260 -7.59 -11.63 -5.68
N TYR A 261 -8.40 -11.76 -4.63
CA TYR A 261 -8.88 -10.62 -3.84
C TYR A 261 -7.71 -9.86 -3.19
N ALA A 262 -6.79 -10.58 -2.53
CA ALA A 262 -5.63 -9.98 -1.89
C ALA A 262 -4.79 -9.19 -2.90
N ARG A 263 -4.51 -9.76 -4.08
CA ARG A 263 -3.81 -9.04 -5.16
C ARG A 263 -4.55 -7.75 -5.54
N GLY A 264 -5.87 -7.81 -5.76
CA GLY A 264 -6.67 -6.64 -6.10
C GLY A 264 -6.60 -5.54 -5.04
N ALA A 265 -6.72 -5.91 -3.77
CA ALA A 265 -6.61 -4.97 -2.65
C ALA A 265 -5.22 -4.31 -2.56
N PHE A 266 -4.14 -5.07 -2.78
CA PHE A 266 -2.78 -4.51 -2.85
C PHE A 266 -2.59 -3.59 -4.05
N GLU A 267 -3.10 -3.95 -5.24
CA GLU A 267 -3.05 -3.09 -6.41
C GLU A 267 -3.80 -1.76 -6.18
N GLN A 268 -4.95 -1.81 -5.51
CA GLN A 268 -5.73 -0.63 -5.15
C GLN A 268 -4.96 0.29 -4.18
N MET A 269 -4.39 -0.26 -3.11
CA MET A 269 -3.55 0.51 -2.17
C MET A 269 -2.32 1.10 -2.88
N GLY A 270 -1.71 0.35 -3.81
CA GLY A 270 -0.59 0.82 -4.62
C GLY A 270 -0.95 2.02 -5.52
N ARG A 271 -2.12 1.99 -6.17
CA ARG A 271 -2.61 3.12 -6.95
C ARG A 271 -2.92 4.34 -6.07
N MET A 272 -3.52 4.12 -4.90
CA MET A 272 -3.78 5.18 -3.93
C MET A 272 -2.47 5.85 -3.50
N GLU A 273 -1.47 5.06 -3.10
CA GLU A 273 -0.18 5.55 -2.62
C GLU A 273 0.71 6.16 -3.70
N GLY A 274 0.69 5.61 -4.92
CA GLY A 274 1.57 6.02 -6.02
C GLY A 274 1.01 7.12 -6.92
N VAL A 275 -0.30 7.39 -6.85
CA VAL A 275 -0.97 8.36 -7.75
C VAL A 275 -1.82 9.35 -6.99
N ILE A 276 -2.77 8.87 -6.19
CA ILE A 276 -3.73 9.75 -5.53
C ILE A 276 -3.08 10.57 -4.43
N PHE A 277 -2.25 9.96 -3.59
CA PHE A 277 -1.56 10.67 -2.52
C PHE A 277 -0.59 11.75 -3.03
N PRO A 278 0.29 11.49 -4.03
CA PRO A 278 1.07 12.54 -4.68
C PRO A 278 0.19 13.65 -5.27
N ALA A 279 -0.89 13.30 -5.96
CA ALA A 279 -1.82 14.28 -6.52
C ALA A 279 -2.50 15.13 -5.44
N ALA A 280 -2.93 14.51 -4.34
CA ALA A 280 -3.52 15.21 -3.20
C ALA A 280 -2.55 16.25 -2.64
N ARG A 281 -1.29 15.87 -2.42
CA ARG A 281 -0.25 16.81 -1.97
C ARG A 281 0.00 17.97 -2.92
N ARG A 282 -0.11 17.70 -4.22
CA ARG A 282 0.10 18.71 -5.25
C ARG A 282 -1.06 19.71 -5.36
N TYR A 283 -2.29 19.25 -5.16
CA TYR A 283 -3.50 20.01 -5.53
C TYR A 283 -4.35 20.46 -4.34
N LEU A 284 -4.22 19.84 -3.16
CA LEU A 284 -4.90 20.27 -1.95
C LEU A 284 -4.13 21.41 -1.28
N ALA A 285 -4.86 22.40 -0.78
CA ALA A 285 -4.31 23.52 -0.02
C ALA A 285 -4.26 23.18 1.48
N ASP A 286 -3.50 23.95 2.26
CA ASP A 286 -3.39 23.79 3.73
C ASP A 286 -4.76 23.81 4.44
N ALA A 287 -5.70 24.60 3.94
CA ALA A 287 -7.07 24.63 4.45
C ALA A 287 -7.80 23.29 4.26
N ASP A 288 -7.63 22.65 3.09
CA ASP A 288 -8.21 21.33 2.82
C ASP A 288 -7.62 20.29 3.77
N TRP A 289 -6.29 20.31 3.97
CA TRP A 289 -5.62 19.41 4.89
C TRP A 289 -6.07 19.59 6.35
N THR A 290 -6.27 20.84 6.78
CA THR A 290 -6.78 21.15 8.12
C THR A 290 -8.20 20.64 8.30
N GLU A 291 -9.06 20.79 7.29
CA GLU A 291 -10.41 20.25 7.31
C GLU A 291 -10.39 18.72 7.36
N LEU A 292 -9.56 18.06 6.54
CA LEU A 292 -9.41 16.61 6.54
C LEU A 292 -8.87 16.06 7.87
N ASP A 293 -8.00 16.81 8.54
CA ASP A 293 -7.45 16.44 9.85
C ASP A 293 -8.50 16.50 10.95
N ALA A 294 -9.42 17.46 10.88
CA ALA A 294 -10.52 17.59 11.82
C ALA A 294 -11.35 16.29 11.89
N PRO A 295 -11.78 15.89 13.11
CA PRO A 295 -12.63 14.73 13.27
C PRO A 295 -13.90 14.91 12.43
N PRO A 296 -14.45 13.82 11.85
CA PRO A 296 -15.72 13.91 11.16
C PRO A 296 -16.74 14.50 12.12
N ALA A 297 -17.52 15.49 11.65
CA ALA A 297 -18.59 16.04 12.46
C ALA A 297 -19.47 14.89 12.92
N SER A 298 -19.48 14.62 14.23
CA SER A 298 -20.38 13.64 14.81
C SER A 298 -21.77 14.04 14.34
N GLY A 299 -22.41 13.18 13.55
CA GLY A 299 -23.77 13.41 13.09
C GLY A 299 -24.61 13.90 14.26
N ALA A 300 -25.29 15.02 14.06
CA ALA A 300 -26.04 15.74 15.07
C ALA A 300 -26.66 14.75 16.05
N ALA A 301 -26.23 14.84 17.32
CA ALA A 301 -26.88 14.14 18.41
C ALA A 301 -28.38 14.36 18.24
N ALA A 302 -29.13 13.25 18.11
CA ALA A 302 -30.57 13.26 18.00
C ALA A 302 -31.10 14.29 19.00
N THR A 303 -31.73 15.34 18.48
CA THR A 303 -32.43 16.32 19.29
C THR A 303 -33.40 15.51 20.16
N PRO A 304 -33.27 15.53 21.50
CA PRO A 304 -34.25 14.85 22.33
C PRO A 304 -35.63 15.41 21.98
N PRO A 305 -36.68 14.58 21.89
CA PRO A 305 -38.01 15.06 21.56
C PRO A 305 -38.39 16.12 22.59
N GLY A 306 -38.62 17.34 22.09
CA GLY A 306 -39.08 18.45 22.88
C GLY A 306 -40.36 18.06 23.60
N ALA A 307 -40.40 18.35 24.90
CA ALA A 307 -41.63 18.41 25.66
C ALA A 307 -42.45 19.57 25.09
N ASP A 308 -43.32 19.30 24.14
CA ASP A 308 -44.50 20.13 23.92
C ASP A 308 -45.55 19.69 24.93
N GLU A 309 -45.65 20.45 26.01
CA GLU A 309 -46.95 20.69 26.65
C GLU A 309 -47.90 21.26 25.60
N PRO A 310 -49.15 20.79 25.60
CA PRO A 310 -50.20 21.76 25.87
C PRO A 310 -51.33 21.16 26.72
N ASP A 311 -51.84 21.93 27.69
CA ASP A 311 -53.29 22.02 27.84
C ASP A 311 -53.68 23.34 28.54
N ASP A 312 -54.08 24.31 27.72
CA ASP A 312 -54.99 25.38 28.12
C ASP A 312 -56.39 24.95 27.65
N ALA A 313 -57.23 24.50 28.59
CA ALA A 313 -58.69 24.48 28.51
C ALA A 313 -59.32 24.39 29.91
#